data_AF-A0A966KNL2-F1
#
_entry.id   AF-A0A966KNL2-F1
#
_cell.length_a   1.000
_cell.length_b   1.000
_cell.length_c   1.000
_cell.angle_alpha   90.00
_cell.angle_beta   90.00
_cell.angle_gamma   90.00
#
_symmetry.space_group_name_H-M   'P 1'
#
loop_
_entity.id
_entity.type
_entity.pdbx_description
1 polymer ?
#
loop_
_entity_poly.entity_id
_entity_poly.type
_entity_poly.pdbx_seq_one_letter_code
_entity_poly.pdbx_strand_id
1 'polypeptide(L)'
;TGFWYFHEAVHAPTDPKVDNADRMENQLDVFGKTFLGLTIGCARCHDHKFDAISEKDYYSLASYMQGSTRQEYPLDAGGKRKEIAEEIEALCRSAFSSLSTSNESAYSSVPLSKYWEAASHLTKSVYTDTREDSNQTGDTLIDFENGFGDWKINGKAFANTNLKSSKDFLSVTGYLGSGWASSYSKDPKKSNGSLISPTIKIKHRFLNFLVGGGQFVEVGVELWAEGEKVLVSRGENSDKLVQKSWDLEDYYEKEVEIRIVDNATGRWAHVHADQFEFSELPFNDKPEKPVPPFSVIQSYAQANNFNAHTLRSWCMHFNKIDNLRALSLKLKSAKSSHIGLVKAEENFIKNSHSFANFSSSQIPVGWKITGEAFKPRGHQ
;
A
#
# COMPACT_ATOMS: atom_id res chain seq x y z
N THR A 1 -6.56 -12.52 29.75
CA THR A 1 -6.79 -13.96 29.98
C THR A 1 -6.34 -14.70 28.74
N GLY A 2 -5.30 -15.54 28.84
CA GLY A 2 -4.85 -16.36 27.69
C GLY A 2 -5.79 -17.56 27.50
N PHE A 3 -6.13 -17.87 26.25
CA PHE A 3 -6.84 -19.10 25.90
C PHE A 3 -5.82 -20.16 25.47
N TRP A 4 -6.05 -21.42 25.83
CA TRP A 4 -5.12 -22.51 25.57
C TRP A 4 -5.16 -22.92 24.10
N TYR A 5 -3.98 -23.21 23.56
CA TYR A 5 -3.80 -23.54 22.14
C TYR A 5 -3.94 -25.06 21.93
N PHE A 6 -5.15 -25.52 21.64
CA PHE A 6 -5.51 -26.95 21.60
C PHE A 6 -5.52 -27.56 20.21
N HIS A 7 -4.55 -27.25 19.35
CA HIS A 7 -4.51 -27.91 18.05
C HIS A 7 -3.11 -28.00 17.45
N GLU A 8 -2.98 -28.88 16.45
CA GLU A 8 -1.80 -28.99 15.61
C GLU A 8 -1.59 -27.73 14.76
N ALA A 9 -0.34 -27.26 14.68
CA ALA A 9 0.01 -26.06 13.92
C ALA A 9 0.92 -26.39 12.75
N VAL A 10 0.61 -25.82 11.59
CA VAL A 10 1.44 -25.87 10.38
C VAL A 10 1.96 -24.46 10.08
N HIS A 11 3.26 -24.34 9.80
CA HIS A 11 3.89 -23.04 9.52
C HIS A 11 3.47 -22.45 8.16
N ALA A 12 3.12 -23.29 7.19
CA ALA A 12 2.71 -22.86 5.84
C ALA A 12 1.72 -23.86 5.23
N PRO A 13 0.41 -23.71 5.48
CA PRO A 13 -0.59 -24.63 4.92
C PRO A 13 -0.72 -24.41 3.41
N THR A 14 -0.81 -25.50 2.65
CA THR A 14 -1.05 -25.47 1.20
C THR A 14 -2.46 -25.01 0.85
N ASP A 15 -3.43 -25.24 1.75
CA ASP A 15 -4.80 -24.73 1.66
C ASP A 15 -5.21 -24.08 3.00
N PRO A 16 -5.29 -22.73 3.05
CA PRO A 16 -5.64 -22.01 4.28
C PRO A 16 -7.06 -22.27 4.81
N LYS A 17 -8.00 -22.66 3.95
CA LYS A 17 -9.40 -22.90 4.37
C LYS A 17 -9.53 -24.27 5.01
N VAL A 18 -8.90 -25.27 4.42
CA VAL A 18 -8.85 -26.63 4.98
C VAL A 18 -8.09 -26.60 6.32
N ASP A 19 -6.93 -25.94 6.37
CA ASP A 19 -6.15 -25.76 7.61
C ASP A 19 -6.98 -25.14 8.74
N ASN A 20 -7.77 -24.10 8.43
CA ASN A 20 -8.61 -23.46 9.44
C ASN A 20 -9.71 -24.40 9.95
N ALA A 21 -10.35 -25.15 9.04
CA ALA A 21 -11.38 -26.12 9.39
C ALA A 21 -10.83 -27.26 10.26
N ASP A 22 -9.66 -27.81 9.89
CA ASP A 22 -9.00 -28.89 10.62
C ASP A 22 -8.49 -28.39 11.99
N ARG A 23 -7.93 -27.18 12.04
CA ARG A 23 -7.58 -26.53 13.31
C ARG A 23 -8.78 -26.41 14.25
N MET A 24 -9.92 -25.96 13.74
CA MET A 24 -11.12 -25.77 14.55
C MET A 24 -11.67 -27.10 15.06
N GLU A 25 -11.70 -28.12 14.19
CA GLU A 25 -12.11 -29.46 14.58
C GLU A 25 -11.18 -30.04 15.65
N ASN A 26 -9.87 -29.91 15.49
CA ASN A 26 -8.89 -30.44 16.42
C ASN A 26 -8.97 -29.72 17.79
N GLN A 27 -9.20 -28.39 17.79
CA GLN A 27 -9.47 -27.63 19.02
C GLN A 27 -10.68 -28.18 19.78
N LEU A 28 -11.78 -28.46 19.07
CA LEU A 28 -13.02 -28.95 19.66
C LEU A 28 -12.87 -30.39 20.16
N ASP A 29 -12.16 -31.24 19.41
CA ASP A 29 -11.88 -32.62 19.78
C ASP A 29 -11.02 -32.71 21.04
N VAL A 30 -9.91 -31.96 21.08
CA VAL A 30 -9.02 -31.90 22.26
C VAL A 30 -9.75 -31.31 23.45
N PHE A 31 -10.53 -30.24 23.27
CA PHE A 31 -11.31 -29.62 24.33
C PHE A 31 -12.34 -30.60 24.91
N GLY A 32 -13.12 -31.24 24.03
CA GLY A 32 -14.16 -32.21 24.41
C GLY A 32 -13.58 -33.37 25.20
N LYS A 33 -12.51 -34.01 24.68
CA LYS A 33 -11.88 -35.17 25.33
C LYS A 33 -11.20 -34.80 26.65
N THR A 34 -10.50 -33.67 26.70
CA THR A 34 -9.63 -33.31 27.84
C THR A 34 -10.42 -32.70 29.01
N PHE A 35 -11.40 -31.84 28.72
CA PHE A 35 -12.09 -31.07 29.76
C PHE A 35 -13.51 -31.54 30.03
N LEU A 36 -14.20 -32.05 29.01
CA LEU A 36 -15.57 -32.54 29.15
C LEU A 36 -15.63 -34.06 29.33
N GLY A 37 -14.56 -34.77 28.95
CA GLY A 37 -14.57 -36.25 28.90
C GLY A 37 -15.51 -36.80 27.83
N LEU A 38 -15.84 -36.01 26.80
CA LEU A 38 -16.82 -36.33 25.76
C LEU A 38 -16.19 -36.29 24.37
N THR A 39 -16.58 -37.22 23.50
CA THR A 39 -16.19 -37.22 22.10
C THR A 39 -17.21 -36.48 21.25
N ILE A 40 -17.01 -35.20 21.00
CA ILE A 40 -18.01 -34.37 20.30
C ILE A 40 -17.87 -34.35 18.78
N GLY A 41 -16.84 -35.00 18.22
CA GLY A 41 -16.51 -34.91 16.78
C GLY A 41 -17.60 -35.41 15.82
N CYS A 42 -18.44 -36.37 16.23
CA CYS A 42 -19.56 -36.81 15.38
C CYS A 42 -20.60 -35.70 15.16
N ALA A 43 -20.71 -34.76 16.12
CA ALA A 43 -21.64 -33.63 16.05
C ALA A 43 -21.30 -32.64 14.91
N ARG A 44 -20.14 -32.78 14.26
CA ARG A 44 -19.71 -31.94 13.14
C ARG A 44 -20.64 -32.05 11.92
N CYS A 45 -21.21 -33.22 11.68
CA CYS A 45 -21.96 -33.51 10.45
C CYS A 45 -23.43 -33.86 10.69
N HIS A 46 -23.78 -34.23 11.92
CA HIS A 46 -25.13 -34.60 12.33
C HIS A 46 -25.21 -34.56 13.86
N ASP A 47 -26.41 -34.53 14.44
CA ASP A 47 -26.57 -34.60 15.90
C ASP A 47 -25.88 -35.84 16.49
N HIS A 48 -25.21 -35.68 17.64
CA HIS A 48 -24.42 -36.75 18.24
C HIS A 48 -25.30 -37.97 18.56
N LYS A 49 -24.79 -39.17 18.24
CA LYS A 49 -25.59 -40.40 18.24
C LYS A 49 -26.13 -40.80 19.62
N PHE A 50 -25.35 -40.55 20.68
CA PHE A 50 -25.63 -41.06 22.02
C PHE A 50 -25.76 -39.97 23.08
N ASP A 51 -25.22 -38.78 22.81
CA ASP A 51 -25.18 -37.68 23.77
C ASP A 51 -26.05 -36.55 23.25
N ALA A 52 -26.65 -35.78 24.15
CA ALA A 52 -27.51 -34.64 23.81
C ALA A 52 -26.69 -33.43 23.32
N ILE A 53 -25.99 -33.60 22.20
CA ILE A 53 -25.15 -32.59 21.56
C ILE A 53 -25.63 -32.47 20.12
N SER A 54 -26.31 -31.37 19.81
CA SER A 54 -26.74 -31.11 18.44
C SER A 54 -25.58 -30.62 17.57
N GLU A 55 -25.72 -30.73 16.25
CA GLU A 55 -24.82 -30.09 15.29
C GLU A 55 -24.74 -28.57 15.53
N LYS A 56 -25.86 -27.97 15.91
CA LYS A 56 -25.92 -26.54 16.26
C LYS A 56 -25.05 -26.23 17.48
N ASP A 57 -25.06 -27.07 18.51
CA ASP A 57 -24.23 -26.86 19.71
C ASP A 57 -22.75 -26.98 19.36
N TYR A 58 -22.39 -27.93 18.49
CA TYR A 58 -21.03 -28.10 17.98
C TYR A 58 -20.52 -26.82 17.29
N TYR A 59 -21.27 -26.28 16.33
CA TYR A 59 -20.88 -25.05 15.62
C TYR A 59 -20.98 -23.78 16.49
N SER A 60 -21.83 -23.78 17.52
CA SER A 60 -21.86 -22.69 18.51
C SER A 60 -20.58 -22.65 19.33
N LEU A 61 -20.09 -23.82 19.75
CA LEU A 61 -18.80 -23.94 20.44
C LEU A 61 -17.63 -23.61 19.51
N ALA A 62 -17.68 -24.05 18.24
CA ALA A 62 -16.70 -23.70 17.22
C ALA A 62 -16.56 -22.17 17.05
N SER A 63 -17.70 -21.46 17.01
CA SER A 63 -17.72 -20.00 16.89
C SER A 63 -17.10 -19.31 18.11
N TYR A 64 -17.36 -19.82 19.32
CA TYR A 64 -16.73 -19.34 20.54
C TYR A 64 -15.20 -19.50 20.49
N MET A 65 -14.73 -20.68 20.10
CA MET A 65 -13.29 -20.98 19.99
C MET A 65 -12.62 -20.12 18.91
N GLN A 66 -13.29 -19.88 17.79
CA GLN A 66 -12.80 -19.01 16.70
C GLN A 66 -12.69 -17.54 17.11
N GLY A 67 -13.47 -17.10 18.10
CA GLY A 67 -13.35 -15.78 18.70
C GLY A 67 -12.03 -15.57 19.46
N SER A 68 -11.31 -16.65 19.79
CA SER A 68 -9.97 -16.58 20.38
C SER A 68 -8.90 -16.50 19.28
N THR A 69 -8.00 -15.51 19.39
CA THR A 69 -6.92 -15.33 18.43
C THR A 69 -5.59 -15.76 19.03
N ARG A 70 -4.78 -16.50 18.25
CA ARG A 70 -3.39 -16.81 18.63
C ARG A 70 -2.63 -15.50 18.71
N GLN A 71 -2.12 -15.21 19.90
CA GLN A 71 -1.19 -14.12 20.10
C GLN A 71 0.13 -14.70 20.57
N GLU A 72 1.17 -14.51 19.76
CA GLU A 72 2.52 -14.83 20.16
C GLU A 72 3.06 -13.67 20.97
N TYR A 73 3.34 -13.92 22.24
CA TYR A 73 4.03 -12.97 23.10
C TYR A 73 5.44 -13.50 23.36
N PRO A 74 6.50 -12.76 22.98
CA PRO A 74 7.85 -13.18 23.28
C PRO A 74 8.03 -13.18 24.80
N LEU A 75 8.37 -14.34 25.36
CA LEU A 75 8.79 -14.42 26.76
C LEU A 75 10.17 -13.78 26.88
N ASP A 76 10.23 -12.53 27.35
CA ASP A 76 11.49 -11.83 27.62
C ASP A 76 12.01 -12.15 29.03
N ALA A 77 12.20 -13.44 29.30
CA ALA A 77 12.76 -13.89 30.57
C ALA A 77 14.19 -13.33 30.72
N GLY A 78 14.38 -12.44 31.69
CA GLY A 78 15.64 -11.72 31.90
C GLY A 78 15.71 -10.34 31.26
N GLY A 79 14.65 -9.84 30.62
CA GLY A 79 14.51 -8.43 30.26
C GLY A 79 15.36 -7.93 29.09
N LYS A 80 16.07 -8.79 28.36
CA LYS A 80 16.99 -8.38 27.29
C LYS A 80 16.28 -7.67 26.13
N ARG A 81 15.08 -8.10 25.76
CA ARG A 81 14.31 -7.43 24.69
C ARG A 81 13.82 -6.07 25.17
N LYS A 82 13.40 -5.97 26.42
CA LYS A 82 13.04 -4.69 27.06
C LYS A 82 14.24 -3.75 27.13
N GLU A 83 15.41 -4.22 27.55
CA GLU A 83 16.66 -3.44 27.58
C GLU A 83 17.03 -2.93 26.18
N ILE A 84 17.01 -3.80 25.16
CA ILE A 84 17.27 -3.41 23.76
C ILE A 84 16.19 -2.44 23.26
N ALA A 85 14.92 -2.65 23.60
CA ALA A 85 13.84 -1.75 23.21
C ALA A 85 14.00 -0.38 23.87
N GLU A 86 14.35 -0.32 25.16
CA GLU A 86 14.67 0.92 25.88
C GLU A 86 15.91 1.60 25.30
N GLU A 87 16.92 0.85 24.87
CA GLU A 87 18.13 1.37 24.22
C GLU A 87 17.81 1.93 22.82
N ILE A 88 17.04 1.21 22.01
CA ILE A 88 16.54 1.68 20.71
C ILE A 88 15.67 2.91 20.90
N GLU A 89 14.80 2.92 21.90
CA GLU A 89 13.92 4.03 22.21
C GLU A 89 14.71 5.25 22.68
N ALA A 90 15.73 5.06 23.51
CA ALA A 90 16.65 6.12 23.95
C ALA A 90 17.46 6.67 22.78
N LEU A 91 17.98 5.81 21.89
CA LEU A 91 18.68 6.20 20.66
C LEU A 91 17.75 6.95 19.72
N CYS A 92 16.51 6.51 19.55
CA CYS A 92 15.51 7.22 18.75
C CYS A 92 15.17 8.56 19.38
N ARG A 93 14.84 8.61 20.68
CA ARG A 93 14.56 9.85 21.40
C ARG A 93 15.74 10.81 21.31
N SER A 94 16.98 10.32 21.43
CA SER A 94 18.20 11.12 21.26
C SER A 94 18.35 11.64 19.83
N ALA A 95 18.34 10.75 18.82
CA ALA A 95 18.48 11.10 17.41
C ALA A 95 17.39 12.05 16.92
N PHE A 96 16.17 11.93 17.47
CA PHE A 96 15.02 12.76 17.13
C PHE A 96 14.78 13.92 18.12
N SER A 97 15.56 14.05 19.19
CA SER A 97 15.42 15.16 20.18
C SER A 97 15.82 16.51 19.60
N SER A 98 16.76 16.51 18.65
CA SER A 98 17.23 17.68 17.91
C SER A 98 16.31 18.07 16.75
N LEU A 99 15.39 17.17 16.35
CA LEU A 99 14.34 17.43 15.37
C LEU A 99 13.16 18.14 16.06
N SER A 100 13.42 19.33 16.58
CA SER A 100 12.37 20.24 17.00
C SER A 100 11.59 20.71 15.77
N THR A 101 10.25 20.76 15.90
CA THR A 101 9.32 21.28 14.89
C THR A 101 9.52 22.77 14.56
N SER A 102 10.52 23.43 15.14
CA SER A 102 10.81 24.86 14.99
C SER A 102 12.05 25.17 14.14
N ASN A 103 12.74 24.15 13.60
CA ASN A 103 13.86 24.36 12.69
C ASN A 103 13.42 24.30 11.21
N GLU A 104 12.32 24.95 10.85
CA GLU A 104 12.08 25.31 9.44
C GLU A 104 13.22 26.20 8.90
N SER A 105 13.92 26.94 9.79
CA SER A 105 15.03 27.84 9.42
C SER A 105 16.41 27.19 9.36
N ALA A 106 16.61 25.98 9.92
CA ALA A 106 17.94 25.34 9.91
C ALA A 106 18.29 24.71 8.55
N TYR A 107 17.29 24.42 7.73
CA TYR A 107 17.49 23.94 6.35
C TYR A 107 17.73 25.08 5.36
N SER A 108 17.52 26.34 5.77
CA SER A 108 17.75 27.51 4.94
C SER A 108 19.25 27.82 4.73
N SER A 109 20.13 27.24 5.54
CA SER A 109 21.57 27.53 5.55
C SER A 109 22.46 26.42 5.02
N VAL A 110 21.92 25.22 4.74
CA VAL A 110 22.65 24.19 4.01
C VAL A 110 22.49 24.51 2.53
N PRO A 111 23.57 24.88 1.80
CA PRO A 111 23.47 25.11 0.37
C PRO A 111 22.94 23.83 -0.27
N LEU A 112 21.80 23.95 -0.96
CA LEU A 112 21.26 22.84 -1.73
C LEU A 112 22.32 22.41 -2.73
N SER A 113 22.38 21.10 -3.02
CA SER A 113 23.24 20.61 -4.08
C SER A 113 22.97 21.43 -5.34
N LYS A 114 24.01 21.93 -6.02
CA LYS A 114 23.84 22.61 -7.31
C LYS A 114 23.05 21.76 -8.33
N TYR A 115 23.11 20.43 -8.20
CA TYR A 115 22.31 19.51 -9.01
C TYR A 115 20.83 19.47 -8.62
N TRP A 116 20.50 19.69 -7.34
CA TRP A 116 19.12 19.82 -6.87
C TRP A 116 18.48 21.07 -7.47
N GLU A 117 19.15 22.21 -7.41
CA GLU A 117 18.66 23.47 -7.99
C GLU A 117 18.47 23.36 -9.50
N ALA A 118 19.47 22.81 -10.19
CA ALA A 118 19.41 22.56 -11.63
C ALA A 118 18.27 21.59 -12.00
N ALA A 119 18.12 20.48 -11.27
CA ALA A 119 17.03 19.53 -11.50
C ALA A 119 15.66 20.17 -11.22
N SER A 120 15.52 20.92 -10.13
CA SER A 120 14.30 21.67 -9.81
C SER A 120 13.93 22.67 -10.90
N HIS A 121 14.90 23.32 -11.51
CA HIS A 121 14.67 24.25 -12.62
C HIS A 121 14.22 23.50 -13.88
N LEU A 122 14.89 22.38 -14.19
CA LEU A 122 14.62 21.57 -15.39
C LEU A 122 13.29 20.81 -15.35
N THR A 123 12.84 20.37 -14.16
CA THR A 123 11.61 19.56 -14.00
C THR A 123 10.41 20.35 -13.49
N LYS A 124 10.52 21.67 -13.35
CA LYS A 124 9.40 22.53 -12.97
C LYS A 124 8.80 23.17 -14.21
N SER A 125 7.48 23.01 -14.39
CA SER A 125 6.76 23.79 -15.40
C SER A 125 6.76 25.27 -15.00
N VAL A 126 7.18 26.12 -15.93
CA VAL A 126 7.02 27.57 -15.86
C VAL A 126 5.88 27.92 -16.81
N TYR A 127 4.66 27.79 -16.30
CA TYR A 127 3.44 28.23 -16.96
C TYR A 127 2.71 29.18 -16.02
N THR A 128 2.25 30.30 -16.57
CA THR A 128 1.39 31.25 -15.86
C THR A 128 0.14 31.40 -16.70
N ASP A 129 -1.01 31.08 -16.12
CA ASP A 129 -2.28 31.29 -16.82
C ASP A 129 -2.58 32.78 -16.89
N THR A 130 -2.82 33.29 -18.10
CA THR A 130 -2.96 34.72 -18.36
C THR A 130 -4.35 35.13 -18.85
N ARG A 131 -5.38 34.25 -18.77
CA ARG A 131 -6.69 34.49 -19.42
C ARG A 131 -7.89 34.29 -18.49
N GLU A 132 -8.96 35.04 -18.78
CA GLU A 132 -10.23 35.05 -18.02
C GLU A 132 -11.29 34.07 -18.56
N ASP A 133 -11.17 33.57 -19.80
CA ASP A 133 -12.10 32.60 -20.39
C ASP A 133 -11.33 31.64 -21.33
N SER A 134 -11.47 30.32 -21.12
CA SER A 134 -10.89 29.31 -22.01
C SER A 134 -11.93 28.26 -22.39
N ASN A 135 -12.44 28.34 -23.62
CA ASN A 135 -13.03 27.16 -24.26
C ASN A 135 -11.91 26.16 -24.53
N GLN A 136 -12.03 24.97 -23.95
CA GLN A 136 -11.11 23.85 -24.09
C GLN A 136 -11.37 23.18 -25.44
N THR A 137 -10.56 23.47 -26.45
CA THR A 137 -10.52 22.67 -27.68
C THR A 137 -9.15 22.05 -27.79
N GLY A 138 -9.07 20.76 -27.52
CA GLY A 138 -7.88 19.94 -27.72
C GLY A 138 -8.05 18.98 -28.89
N ASP A 139 -6.92 18.52 -29.44
CA ASP A 139 -6.86 17.42 -30.39
C ASP A 139 -6.94 16.10 -29.60
N THR A 140 -8.11 15.47 -29.60
CA THR A 140 -8.33 14.20 -28.90
C THR A 140 -7.49 13.08 -29.52
N LEU A 141 -6.65 12.43 -28.70
CA LEU A 141 -5.90 11.24 -29.05
C LEU A 141 -6.72 9.97 -28.84
N ILE A 142 -7.39 9.86 -27.68
CA ILE A 142 -8.32 8.77 -27.37
C ILE A 142 -9.28 9.17 -26.24
N ASP A 143 -10.55 8.84 -26.40
CA ASP A 143 -11.64 9.08 -25.43
C ASP A 143 -12.26 7.78 -24.89
N PHE A 144 -11.78 6.62 -25.35
CA PHE A 144 -12.26 5.27 -24.98
C PHE A 144 -13.75 4.99 -25.18
N GLU A 145 -14.52 5.88 -25.79
CA GLU A 145 -15.96 5.70 -26.05
C GLU A 145 -16.27 4.51 -26.98
N ASN A 146 -15.29 4.20 -27.84
CA ASN A 146 -15.33 3.12 -28.82
C ASN A 146 -14.24 2.06 -28.54
N GLY A 147 -13.80 1.98 -27.29
CA GLY A 147 -12.76 1.06 -26.83
C GLY A 147 -11.33 1.57 -27.04
N PHE A 148 -10.36 0.66 -27.06
CA PHE A 148 -8.93 1.04 -26.99
C PHE A 148 -8.29 1.47 -28.32
N GLY A 149 -9.01 1.42 -29.43
CA GLY A 149 -8.45 1.77 -30.75
C GLY A 149 -7.18 0.99 -31.07
N ASP A 150 -6.12 1.70 -31.45
CA ASP A 150 -4.81 1.12 -31.79
C ASP A 150 -3.93 0.81 -30.56
N TRP A 151 -4.41 1.05 -29.34
CA TRP A 151 -3.64 0.77 -28.13
C TRP A 151 -3.54 -0.73 -27.88
N LYS A 152 -2.32 -1.19 -27.57
CA LYS A 152 -2.00 -2.60 -27.38
C LYS A 152 -2.11 -2.99 -25.92
N ILE A 153 -2.83 -4.05 -25.66
CA ILE A 153 -2.89 -4.67 -24.33
C ILE A 153 -1.66 -5.55 -24.15
N ASN A 154 -0.98 -5.38 -23.02
CA ASN A 154 0.08 -6.27 -22.56
C ASN A 154 -0.30 -6.82 -21.18
N GLY A 155 -0.42 -8.14 -21.04
CA GLY A 155 -0.93 -8.77 -19.83
C GLY A 155 -2.45 -8.89 -19.80
N LYS A 156 -3.03 -8.98 -18.60
CA LYS A 156 -4.45 -9.34 -18.39
C LYS A 156 -5.27 -8.28 -17.64
N ALA A 157 -4.63 -7.21 -17.17
CA ALA A 157 -5.29 -6.13 -16.41
C ALA A 157 -6.44 -5.46 -17.19
N PHE A 158 -6.25 -5.22 -18.49
CA PHE A 158 -7.19 -4.48 -19.35
C PHE A 158 -8.03 -5.42 -20.23
N ALA A 159 -8.63 -6.45 -19.63
CA ALA A 159 -9.39 -7.46 -20.39
C ALA A 159 -10.72 -6.94 -20.97
N ASN A 160 -11.33 -5.93 -20.34
CA ASN A 160 -12.57 -5.33 -20.84
C ASN A 160 -12.25 -4.09 -21.69
N THR A 161 -12.41 -4.23 -23.00
CA THR A 161 -12.00 -3.21 -23.98
C THR A 161 -13.08 -2.18 -24.29
N ASN A 162 -14.30 -2.32 -23.77
CA ASN A 162 -15.41 -1.41 -24.05
C ASN A 162 -16.25 -1.20 -22.79
N LEU A 163 -15.60 -0.68 -21.75
CA LEU A 163 -16.26 -0.28 -20.52
C LEU A 163 -17.15 0.92 -20.80
N LYS A 164 -18.42 0.79 -20.44
CA LYS A 164 -19.39 1.89 -20.51
C LYS A 164 -20.12 2.01 -19.18
N SER A 165 -20.59 3.22 -18.90
CA SER A 165 -21.44 3.50 -17.75
C SER A 165 -22.64 2.54 -17.74
N SER A 166 -22.68 1.66 -16.75
CA SER A 166 -23.73 0.67 -16.55
C SER A 166 -24.05 0.58 -15.05
N LYS A 167 -25.16 -0.07 -14.69
CA LYS A 167 -25.53 -0.29 -13.28
C LYS A 167 -24.46 -1.02 -12.46
N ASP A 168 -23.52 -1.73 -13.10
CA ASP A 168 -22.48 -2.51 -12.41
C ASP A 168 -21.25 -1.68 -11.99
N PHE A 169 -21.12 -0.45 -12.50
CA PHE A 169 -19.96 0.45 -12.29
C PHE A 169 -20.32 1.78 -11.61
N LEU A 170 -21.42 1.80 -10.83
CA LEU A 170 -21.95 3.00 -10.16
C LEU A 170 -20.96 3.75 -9.23
N SER A 171 -19.77 3.20 -8.94
CA SER A 171 -18.77 3.83 -8.09
C SER A 171 -17.74 4.69 -8.84
N VAL A 172 -17.55 4.50 -10.16
CA VAL A 172 -16.58 5.28 -10.95
C VAL A 172 -17.23 6.59 -11.41
N THR A 173 -16.56 7.72 -11.20
CA THR A 173 -17.10 9.05 -11.54
C THR A 173 -16.01 9.95 -12.10
N GLY A 174 -16.37 11.07 -12.73
CA GLY A 174 -15.41 12.08 -13.21
C GLY A 174 -14.75 11.76 -14.55
N TYR A 175 -15.16 10.68 -15.22
CA TYR A 175 -14.90 10.45 -16.65
C TYR A 175 -15.78 11.39 -17.51
N LEU A 176 -15.40 11.58 -18.78
CA LEU A 176 -16.18 12.31 -19.77
C LEU A 176 -16.91 11.31 -20.68
N GLY A 177 -18.08 11.69 -21.19
CA GLY A 177 -18.87 10.79 -22.03
C GLY A 177 -19.43 9.60 -21.26
N SER A 178 -19.28 8.40 -21.83
CA SER A 178 -19.86 7.16 -21.32
C SER A 178 -18.85 6.04 -21.11
N GLY A 179 -17.64 6.13 -21.66
CA GLY A 179 -16.60 5.10 -21.61
C GLY A 179 -15.33 5.57 -20.90
N TRP A 180 -14.50 4.62 -20.48
CA TRP A 180 -13.16 4.88 -19.92
C TRP A 180 -12.31 3.60 -19.95
N ALA A 181 -10.99 3.72 -19.84
CA ALA A 181 -10.11 2.58 -19.63
C ALA A 181 -10.00 2.23 -18.15
N SER A 182 -10.15 0.95 -17.78
CA SER A 182 -9.97 0.49 -16.40
C SER A 182 -9.24 -0.85 -16.32
N SER A 183 -8.36 -0.96 -15.33
CA SER A 183 -7.81 -2.24 -14.89
C SER A 183 -8.57 -2.87 -13.72
N TYR A 184 -9.64 -2.24 -13.24
CA TYR A 184 -10.37 -2.71 -12.07
C TYR A 184 -10.98 -4.09 -12.32
N SER A 185 -10.69 -5.02 -11.42
CA SER A 185 -11.23 -6.37 -11.43
C SER A 185 -11.76 -6.77 -10.06
N LYS A 186 -12.94 -7.39 -10.06
CA LYS A 186 -13.54 -8.02 -8.86
C LYS A 186 -12.91 -9.39 -8.56
N ASP A 187 -12.11 -9.94 -9.47
CA ASP A 187 -11.45 -11.25 -9.28
C ASP A 187 -10.33 -11.14 -8.22
N PRO A 188 -10.37 -11.95 -7.15
CA PRO A 188 -9.28 -12.01 -6.18
C PRO A 188 -7.94 -12.47 -6.79
N LYS A 189 -7.96 -13.22 -7.91
CA LYS A 189 -6.77 -13.52 -8.74
C LYS A 189 -6.52 -12.33 -9.67
N LYS A 190 -6.09 -11.24 -9.05
CA LYS A 190 -5.79 -9.98 -9.72
C LYS A 190 -4.83 -10.19 -10.90
N SER A 191 -5.12 -9.52 -12.00
CA SER A 191 -4.34 -9.57 -13.23
C SER A 191 -3.51 -8.32 -13.41
N ASN A 192 -2.22 -8.49 -13.70
CA ASN A 192 -1.30 -7.40 -14.00
C ASN A 192 -1.27 -7.11 -15.51
N GLY A 193 -0.91 -5.89 -15.88
CA GLY A 193 -0.75 -5.53 -17.28
C GLY A 193 -0.65 -4.03 -17.53
N SER A 194 -0.56 -3.69 -18.80
CA SER A 194 -0.50 -2.32 -19.29
C SER A 194 -1.28 -2.18 -20.59
N LEU A 195 -1.89 -1.01 -20.80
CA LEU A 195 -2.40 -0.56 -22.08
C LEU A 195 -1.41 0.44 -22.67
N ILE A 196 -0.92 0.17 -23.89
CA ILE A 196 0.21 0.87 -24.50
C ILE A 196 -0.26 1.59 -25.76
N SER A 197 -0.05 2.91 -25.85
CA SER A 197 -0.42 3.68 -27.03
C SER A 197 0.45 3.32 -28.24
N PRO A 198 0.04 3.67 -29.47
CA PRO A 198 0.96 3.84 -30.59
C PRO A 198 2.04 4.89 -30.25
N THR A 199 3.09 4.94 -31.05
CA THR A 199 4.05 6.03 -30.99
C THR A 199 3.35 7.34 -31.38
N ILE A 200 3.40 8.33 -30.49
CA ILE A 200 2.76 9.63 -30.65
C ILE A 200 3.83 10.69 -30.86
N LYS A 201 3.67 11.50 -31.90
CA LYS A 201 4.49 12.70 -32.10
C LYS A 201 3.87 13.88 -31.35
N ILE A 202 4.66 14.55 -30.52
CA ILE A 202 4.19 15.71 -29.74
C ILE A 202 4.01 16.92 -30.65
N LYS A 203 2.77 17.44 -30.70
CA LYS A 203 2.38 18.60 -31.52
C LYS A 203 2.03 19.84 -30.71
N HIS A 204 1.63 19.66 -29.46
CA HIS A 204 1.20 20.73 -28.57
C HIS A 204 1.98 20.67 -27.26
N ARG A 205 2.03 21.80 -26.56
CA ARG A 205 2.73 21.90 -25.28
C ARG A 205 2.07 21.03 -24.22
N PHE A 206 0.74 20.97 -24.14
CA PHE A 206 0.08 20.24 -23.07
C PHE A 206 -0.60 18.96 -23.56
N LEU A 207 -0.49 17.92 -22.76
CA LEU A 207 -1.34 16.73 -22.84
C LEU A 207 -2.22 16.70 -21.60
N ASN A 208 -3.53 16.76 -21.82
CA ASN A 208 -4.54 16.68 -20.78
C ASN A 208 -5.18 15.30 -20.76
N PHE A 209 -5.50 14.82 -19.56
CA PHE A 209 -6.18 13.55 -19.37
C PHE A 209 -6.83 13.45 -17.99
N LEU A 210 -7.66 12.44 -17.84
CA LEU A 210 -8.33 12.08 -16.60
C LEU A 210 -7.71 10.79 -16.06
N VAL A 211 -7.42 10.76 -14.75
CA VAL A 211 -6.89 9.55 -14.09
C VAL A 211 -7.53 9.33 -12.74
N GLY A 212 -7.86 8.07 -12.44
CA GLY A 212 -8.36 7.61 -11.15
C GLY A 212 -7.64 6.33 -10.72
N GLY A 213 -8.02 5.79 -9.57
CA GLY A 213 -7.44 4.58 -8.99
C GLY A 213 -6.36 4.88 -7.94
N GLY A 214 -5.37 3.99 -7.81
CA GLY A 214 -4.40 4.02 -6.73
C GLY A 214 -3.16 4.88 -6.91
N GLN A 215 -2.42 5.02 -5.80
CA GLN A 215 -1.14 5.72 -5.71
C GLN A 215 0.08 4.79 -5.59
N PHE A 216 -0.08 3.49 -5.89
CA PHE A 216 1.03 2.55 -5.84
C PHE A 216 2.10 2.87 -6.90
N VAL A 217 3.35 2.53 -6.61
CA VAL A 217 4.50 2.89 -7.47
C VAL A 217 4.34 2.26 -8.86
N GLU A 218 3.77 1.06 -8.91
CA GLU A 218 3.54 0.22 -10.07
C GLU A 218 2.17 0.42 -10.74
N VAL A 219 1.44 1.49 -10.37
CA VAL A 219 0.13 1.85 -10.91
C VAL A 219 0.14 3.29 -11.38
N GLY A 220 -0.43 3.57 -12.55
CA GLY A 220 -0.62 4.93 -13.04
C GLY A 220 -0.55 5.07 -14.56
N VAL A 221 -0.59 6.31 -15.02
CA VAL A 221 -0.40 6.69 -16.42
C VAL A 221 1.03 7.20 -16.57
N GLU A 222 1.80 6.54 -17.42
CA GLU A 222 3.24 6.75 -17.60
C GLU A 222 3.53 7.37 -18.98
N LEU A 223 4.42 8.36 -19.00
CA LEU A 223 5.02 8.87 -20.24
C LEU A 223 6.36 8.17 -20.47
N TRP A 224 6.52 7.57 -21.62
CA TRP A 224 7.74 6.91 -22.06
C TRP A 224 8.36 7.65 -23.25
N ALA A 225 9.66 7.92 -23.14
CA ALA A 225 10.45 8.53 -24.21
C ALA A 225 11.88 8.02 -24.13
N GLU A 226 12.55 7.89 -25.28
CA GLU A 226 13.95 7.40 -25.35
C GLU A 226 14.15 6.05 -24.63
N GLY A 227 13.11 5.19 -24.61
CA GLY A 227 13.13 3.87 -23.97
C GLY A 227 12.97 3.88 -22.44
N GLU A 228 12.74 5.03 -21.82
CA GLU A 228 12.60 5.16 -20.37
C GLU A 228 11.30 5.87 -19.95
N LYS A 229 10.85 5.59 -18.73
CA LYS A 229 9.75 6.32 -18.09
C LYS A 229 10.23 7.69 -17.60
N VAL A 230 9.69 8.75 -18.18
CA VAL A 230 10.08 10.15 -17.90
C VAL A 230 9.06 10.91 -17.05
N LEU A 231 7.84 10.40 -16.93
CA LEU A 231 6.80 10.94 -16.04
C LEU A 231 5.77 9.87 -15.68
N VAL A 232 5.08 10.06 -14.55
CA VAL A 232 3.94 9.24 -14.17
C VAL A 232 2.95 10.05 -13.34
N SER A 233 1.68 10.00 -13.72
CA SER A 233 0.57 10.52 -12.90
C SER A 233 -0.27 9.37 -12.37
N ARG A 234 -0.82 9.56 -11.18
CA ARG A 234 -1.57 8.54 -10.44
C ARG A 234 -2.91 9.08 -9.98
N GLY A 235 -3.83 8.17 -9.67
CA GLY A 235 -5.07 8.50 -8.99
C GLY A 235 -4.86 8.90 -7.54
N GLU A 236 -5.94 9.11 -6.79
CA GLU A 236 -5.90 9.57 -5.39
C GLU A 236 -6.40 8.50 -4.41
N ASN A 237 -6.19 7.22 -4.72
CA ASN A 237 -6.84 6.10 -4.04
C ASN A 237 -8.37 6.30 -4.06
N SER A 238 -8.90 6.58 -5.25
CA SER A 238 -10.30 6.94 -5.49
C SER A 238 -10.74 6.46 -6.87
N ASP A 239 -11.99 6.01 -6.99
CA ASP A 239 -12.61 5.70 -8.29
C ASP A 239 -13.13 6.96 -9.02
N LYS A 240 -12.93 8.15 -8.44
CA LYS A 240 -13.16 9.40 -9.14
C LYS A 240 -11.93 9.76 -9.98
N LEU A 241 -12.12 9.89 -11.29
CA LEU A 241 -11.08 10.42 -12.17
C LEU A 241 -10.91 11.93 -11.93
N VAL A 242 -9.66 12.36 -11.89
CA VAL A 242 -9.26 13.76 -11.70
C VAL A 242 -8.46 14.24 -12.90
N GLN A 243 -8.58 15.52 -13.20
CA GLN A 243 -7.89 16.17 -14.30
C GLN A 243 -6.38 16.28 -14.02
N LYS A 244 -5.60 15.85 -15.01
CA LYS A 244 -4.14 15.95 -15.04
C LYS A 244 -3.70 16.60 -16.34
N SER A 245 -2.55 17.26 -16.26
CA SER A 245 -1.93 17.96 -17.38
C SER A 245 -0.44 17.74 -17.33
N TRP A 246 0.14 17.37 -18.46
CA TRP A 246 1.59 17.26 -18.65
C TRP A 246 2.09 18.42 -19.50
N ASP A 247 3.16 19.08 -19.05
CA ASP A 247 3.87 20.11 -19.82
C ASP A 247 4.98 19.47 -20.65
N LEU A 248 4.72 19.27 -21.93
CA LEU A 248 5.57 18.57 -22.91
C LEU A 248 6.43 19.53 -23.74
N GLU A 249 6.66 20.76 -23.28
CA GLU A 249 7.47 21.78 -23.96
C GLU A 249 8.81 21.23 -24.51
N ASP A 250 9.56 20.48 -23.69
CA ASP A 250 10.87 19.95 -24.08
C ASP A 250 10.79 18.77 -25.09
N TYR A 251 9.58 18.27 -25.35
CA TYR A 251 9.31 17.10 -26.19
C TYR A 251 8.69 17.46 -27.54
N TYR A 252 8.58 18.74 -27.90
CA TYR A 252 8.04 19.16 -29.19
C TYR A 252 8.69 18.40 -30.36
N GLU A 253 7.86 17.88 -31.27
CA GLU A 253 8.24 17.05 -32.43
C GLU A 253 8.92 15.70 -32.10
N LYS A 254 9.13 15.37 -30.82
CA LYS A 254 9.65 14.07 -30.40
C LYS A 254 8.55 13.01 -30.38
N GLU A 255 8.99 11.77 -30.50
CA GLU A 255 8.15 10.59 -30.38
C GLU A 255 8.13 10.09 -28.93
N VAL A 256 6.92 9.82 -28.44
CA VAL A 256 6.66 9.30 -27.09
C VAL A 256 5.65 8.16 -27.14
N GLU A 257 5.51 7.47 -26.03
CA GLU A 257 4.48 6.45 -25.81
C GLU A 257 3.81 6.69 -24.46
N ILE A 258 2.49 6.52 -24.41
CA ILE A 258 1.71 6.57 -23.17
C ILE A 258 1.41 5.15 -22.75
N ARG A 259 1.63 4.83 -21.47
CA ARG A 259 1.29 3.53 -20.90
C ARG A 259 0.39 3.69 -19.69
N ILE A 260 -0.75 3.05 -19.70
CA ILE A 260 -1.61 2.92 -18.51
C ILE A 260 -1.25 1.59 -17.87
N VAL A 261 -0.69 1.61 -16.66
CA VAL A 261 -0.05 0.45 -16.03
C VAL A 261 -0.74 0.09 -14.72
N ASP A 262 -0.95 -1.21 -14.52
CA ASP A 262 -1.37 -1.80 -13.26
C ASP A 262 -0.60 -3.11 -13.01
N ASN A 263 0.42 -3.02 -12.17
CA ASN A 263 1.27 -4.16 -11.78
C ASN A 263 1.31 -4.40 -10.26
N ALA A 264 0.40 -3.77 -9.51
CA ALA A 264 0.38 -3.90 -8.05
C ALA A 264 -0.72 -4.86 -7.57
N THR A 265 -0.71 -5.18 -6.28
CA THR A 265 -1.78 -5.96 -5.62
C THR A 265 -2.33 -5.20 -4.42
N GLY A 266 -3.64 -5.30 -4.18
CA GLY A 266 -4.30 -4.63 -3.06
C GLY A 266 -5.57 -3.88 -3.46
N ARG A 267 -6.21 -3.25 -2.47
CA ARG A 267 -7.50 -2.56 -2.60
C ARG A 267 -7.49 -1.45 -3.67
N TRP A 268 -6.38 -0.72 -3.76
CA TRP A 268 -6.19 0.39 -4.70
C TRP A 268 -5.21 0.03 -5.82
N ALA A 269 -4.96 -1.24 -6.06
CA ALA A 269 -4.08 -1.61 -7.16
C ALA A 269 -4.84 -1.58 -8.49
N HIS A 270 -5.39 -0.44 -8.89
CA HIS A 270 -6.04 -0.32 -10.20
C HIS A 270 -5.93 1.11 -10.67
N VAL A 271 -6.08 1.29 -11.97
CA VAL A 271 -6.06 2.60 -12.62
C VAL A 271 -7.30 2.74 -13.49
N HIS A 272 -7.87 3.93 -13.47
CA HIS A 272 -8.85 4.39 -14.45
C HIS A 272 -8.21 5.51 -15.24
N ALA A 273 -8.43 5.57 -16.54
CA ALA A 273 -7.92 6.65 -17.39
C ALA A 273 -8.92 7.00 -18.49
N ASP A 274 -8.99 8.27 -18.84
CA ASP A 274 -9.95 8.78 -19.83
C ASP A 274 -9.49 10.08 -20.49
N GLN A 275 -10.08 10.41 -21.64
CA GLN A 275 -9.93 11.66 -22.41
C GLN A 275 -8.48 12.14 -22.55
N PHE A 276 -7.64 11.43 -23.31
CA PHE A 276 -6.31 11.93 -23.67
C PHE A 276 -6.42 12.90 -24.82
N GLU A 277 -6.03 14.16 -24.61
CA GLU A 277 -6.08 15.21 -25.63
C GLU A 277 -4.85 16.10 -25.57
N PHE A 278 -4.33 16.46 -26.74
CA PHE A 278 -3.37 17.54 -26.84
C PHE A 278 -4.09 18.87 -26.79
N SER A 279 -3.49 19.86 -26.12
CA SER A 279 -4.07 21.19 -26.03
C SER A 279 -2.97 22.24 -25.93
N GLU A 280 -3.31 23.46 -26.35
CA GLU A 280 -2.51 24.65 -26.06
C GLU A 280 -2.51 25.00 -24.57
N LEU A 281 -3.45 24.43 -23.79
CA LEU A 281 -3.71 24.80 -22.41
C LEU A 281 -3.81 23.59 -21.48
N PRO A 282 -3.31 23.69 -20.24
CA PRO A 282 -3.52 22.66 -19.23
C PRO A 282 -4.93 22.77 -18.63
N PHE A 283 -5.45 21.66 -18.10
CA PHE A 283 -6.64 21.63 -17.23
C PHE A 283 -6.40 22.26 -15.86
N ASN A 284 -5.15 22.33 -15.40
CA ASN A 284 -4.79 22.85 -14.09
C ASN A 284 -3.66 23.89 -14.16
N ASP A 285 -3.56 24.70 -13.11
CA ASP A 285 -2.58 25.79 -12.96
C ASP A 285 -1.14 25.28 -12.73
N LYS A 286 -0.97 23.97 -12.49
CA LYS A 286 0.30 23.33 -12.12
C LYS A 286 0.51 22.03 -12.90
N PRO A 287 0.71 22.11 -14.23
CA PRO A 287 0.97 20.94 -15.04
C PRO A 287 2.29 20.26 -14.61
N GLU A 288 2.29 18.93 -14.65
CA GLU A 288 3.44 18.10 -14.31
C GLU A 288 4.43 18.11 -15.49
N LYS A 289 5.71 18.44 -15.26
CA LYS A 289 6.73 18.45 -16.33
C LYS A 289 7.55 17.16 -16.29
N PRO A 290 7.71 16.42 -17.41
CA PRO A 290 8.52 15.22 -17.48
C PRO A 290 10.00 15.53 -17.27
N VAL A 291 10.78 14.49 -16.99
CA VAL A 291 12.24 14.59 -17.08
C VAL A 291 12.61 15.02 -18.51
N PRO A 292 13.40 16.09 -18.70
CA PRO A 292 13.72 16.55 -20.05
C PRO A 292 14.50 15.50 -20.84
N PRO A 293 14.42 15.54 -22.19
CA PRO A 293 15.23 14.67 -23.04
C PRO A 293 16.72 14.84 -22.74
N PHE A 294 17.52 13.78 -22.95
CA PHE A 294 18.94 13.84 -22.60
C PHE A 294 19.69 14.96 -23.34
N SER A 295 19.28 15.29 -24.56
CA SER A 295 19.83 16.40 -25.35
C SER A 295 19.67 17.77 -24.67
N VAL A 296 18.56 18.00 -23.98
CA VAL A 296 18.30 19.24 -23.22
C VAL A 296 19.17 19.28 -21.98
N ILE A 297 19.23 18.16 -21.25
CA ILE A 297 20.06 18.02 -20.05
C ILE A 297 21.55 18.19 -20.39
N GLN A 298 22.00 17.63 -21.51
CA GLN A 298 23.38 17.74 -21.96
C GLN A 298 23.75 19.19 -22.29
N SER A 299 22.90 19.90 -23.04
CA SER A 299 23.10 21.32 -23.36
C SER A 299 23.17 22.18 -22.10
N TYR A 300 22.23 21.98 -21.17
CA TYR A 300 22.22 22.69 -19.88
C TYR A 300 23.47 22.39 -19.03
N ALA A 301 23.88 21.11 -18.99
CA ALA A 301 25.04 20.68 -18.22
C ALA A 301 26.34 21.25 -18.77
N GLN A 302 26.50 21.34 -20.09
CA GLN A 302 27.65 21.97 -20.73
C GLN A 302 27.72 23.46 -20.42
N ALA A 303 26.60 24.18 -20.55
CA ALA A 303 26.55 25.62 -20.29
C ALA A 303 26.84 25.99 -18.82
N ASN A 304 26.54 25.09 -17.88
CA ASN A 304 26.61 25.37 -16.44
C ASN A 304 27.63 24.49 -15.69
N ASN A 305 28.54 23.81 -16.39
CA ASN A 305 29.60 22.97 -15.81
C ASN A 305 29.08 21.86 -14.85
N PHE A 306 28.11 21.06 -15.31
CA PHE A 306 27.61 19.87 -14.63
C PHE A 306 28.02 18.58 -15.36
N ASN A 307 28.04 17.46 -14.63
CA ASN A 307 28.02 16.14 -15.27
C ASN A 307 26.59 15.83 -15.73
N ALA A 308 26.40 15.66 -17.04
CA ALA A 308 25.07 15.46 -17.64
C ALA A 308 24.34 14.20 -17.12
N HIS A 309 25.07 13.09 -16.91
CA HIS A 309 24.47 11.85 -16.40
C HIS A 309 24.04 12.00 -14.94
N THR A 310 24.89 12.61 -14.10
CA THR A 310 24.53 12.92 -12.71
C THR A 310 23.31 13.84 -12.65
N LEU A 311 23.27 14.90 -13.47
CA LEU A 311 22.12 15.81 -13.54
C LEU A 311 20.84 15.09 -13.99
N ARG A 312 20.94 14.20 -14.99
CA ARG A 312 19.82 13.35 -15.41
C ARG A 312 19.29 12.48 -14.28
N SER A 313 20.18 11.83 -13.52
CA SER A 313 19.77 11.06 -12.35
C SER A 313 19.03 11.93 -11.33
N TRP A 314 19.52 13.15 -11.06
CA TRP A 314 18.81 14.09 -10.20
C TRP A 314 17.41 14.40 -10.72
N CYS A 315 17.25 14.75 -12.01
CA CYS A 315 15.93 15.00 -12.60
C CYS A 315 14.99 13.78 -12.48
N MET A 316 15.49 12.57 -12.73
CA MET A 316 14.74 11.31 -12.62
C MET A 316 14.24 11.01 -11.20
N HIS A 317 14.97 11.44 -10.18
CA HIS A 317 14.59 11.26 -8.80
C HIS A 317 13.79 12.44 -8.24
N PHE A 318 13.96 13.64 -8.78
CA PHE A 318 13.31 14.86 -8.27
C PHE A 318 11.78 14.74 -8.25
N ASN A 319 11.19 14.20 -9.32
CA ASN A 319 9.74 14.01 -9.44
C ASN A 319 9.23 12.71 -8.77
N LYS A 320 10.13 11.83 -8.31
CA LYS A 320 9.80 10.62 -7.52
C LYS A 320 9.85 10.86 -6.02
N ILE A 321 10.31 12.03 -5.59
CA ILE A 321 10.19 12.46 -4.21
C ILE A 321 8.72 12.81 -4.03
N ASP A 322 7.92 11.80 -3.72
CA ASP A 322 6.67 11.97 -2.98
C ASP A 322 7.00 12.82 -1.78
N ASN A 323 6.76 14.11 -1.97
CA ASN A 323 6.91 15.28 -1.12
C ASN A 323 7.69 14.98 0.17
N LEU A 324 8.84 15.63 0.42
CA LEU A 324 9.47 15.59 1.75
C LEU A 324 8.46 15.87 2.88
N ARG A 325 7.38 16.61 2.56
CA ARG A 325 6.17 16.78 3.38
C ARG A 325 5.33 15.50 3.56
N ALA A 326 5.09 14.71 2.52
CA ALA A 326 4.44 13.41 2.61
C ALA A 326 5.31 12.40 3.39
N LEU A 327 6.63 12.38 3.18
CA LEU A 327 7.56 11.60 4.00
C LEU A 327 7.52 12.05 5.46
N SER A 328 7.52 13.35 5.74
CA SER A 328 7.43 13.87 7.11
C SER A 328 6.08 13.59 7.76
N LEU A 329 4.98 13.61 7.00
CA LEU A 329 3.66 13.18 7.48
C LEU A 329 3.63 11.67 7.79
N LYS A 330 4.25 10.83 6.95
CA LYS A 330 4.40 9.38 7.22
C LYS A 330 5.23 9.14 8.49
N LEU A 331 6.33 9.88 8.68
CA LEU A 331 7.14 9.83 9.90
C LEU A 331 6.35 10.27 11.14
N LYS A 332 5.55 11.34 11.05
CA LYS A 332 4.65 11.77 12.13
C LYS A 332 3.60 10.71 12.47
N SER A 333 2.99 10.10 11.45
CA SER A 333 2.01 9.03 11.62
C SER A 333 2.62 7.81 12.31
N ALA A 334 3.80 7.36 11.86
CA ALA A 334 4.55 6.27 12.47
C ALA A 334 4.90 6.57 13.94
N LYS A 335 5.35 7.80 14.25
CA LYS A 335 5.60 8.25 15.63
C LYS A 335 4.33 8.16 16.50
N SER A 336 3.20 8.66 16.01
CA SER A 336 1.92 8.60 16.75
C SER A 336 1.45 7.16 16.98
N SER A 337 1.60 6.29 15.97
CA SER A 337 1.29 4.87 16.08
C SER A 337 2.15 4.18 17.14
N HIS A 338 3.47 4.42 17.13
CA HIS A 338 4.39 3.90 18.14
C HIS A 338 4.02 4.34 19.56
N ILE A 339 3.73 5.63 19.76
CA ILE A 339 3.26 6.15 21.07
C ILE A 339 1.97 5.45 21.52
N GLY A 340 1.04 5.18 20.60
CA GLY A 340 -0.19 4.45 20.88
C GLY A 340 0.08 3.02 21.36
N LEU A 341 1.02 2.32 20.73
CA LEU A 341 1.42 0.96 21.10
C LEU A 341 2.09 0.92 22.48
N VAL A 342 3.02 1.85 22.75
CA VAL A 342 3.68 1.97 24.07
C VAL A 342 2.64 2.21 25.17
N LYS A 343 1.69 3.14 24.96
CA LYS A 343 0.60 3.36 25.92
C LYS A 343 -0.30 2.15 26.10
N ALA A 344 -0.57 1.39 25.04
CA ALA A 344 -1.36 0.17 25.12
C ALA A 344 -0.64 -0.90 25.97
N GLU A 345 0.67 -1.04 25.81
CA GLU A 345 1.51 -1.93 26.61
C GLU A 345 1.60 -1.48 28.08
N GLU A 346 1.82 -0.19 28.35
CA GLU A 346 1.79 0.37 29.71
C GLU A 346 0.43 0.13 30.39
N ASN A 347 -0.67 0.36 29.67
CA ASN A 347 -2.01 0.08 30.17
C ASN A 347 -2.22 -1.41 30.41
N PHE A 348 -1.71 -2.29 29.54
CA PHE A 348 -1.76 -3.73 29.73
C PHE A 348 -1.01 -4.14 31.01
N ILE A 349 0.20 -3.63 31.23
CA ILE A 349 1.00 -3.90 32.44
C ILE A 349 0.29 -3.37 33.68
N LYS A 350 -0.23 -2.13 33.64
CA LYS A 350 -0.91 -1.49 34.78
C LYS A 350 -2.21 -2.19 35.17
N ASN A 351 -2.96 -2.67 34.19
CA ASN A 351 -4.25 -3.34 34.40
C ASN A 351 -4.12 -4.87 34.55
N SER A 352 -2.91 -5.42 34.42
CA SER A 352 -2.64 -6.83 34.64
C SER A 352 -2.00 -7.04 36.00
N HIS A 353 -2.48 -8.03 36.74
CA HIS A 353 -1.86 -8.47 37.98
C HIS A 353 -1.18 -9.83 37.74
N SER A 354 0.08 -9.95 38.15
CA SER A 354 0.80 -11.23 38.07
C SER A 354 0.12 -12.22 39.02
N PHE A 355 -0.48 -13.26 38.45
CA PHE A 355 -1.18 -14.31 39.21
C PHE A 355 -0.23 -15.42 39.68
N ALA A 356 0.84 -15.69 38.93
CA ALA A 356 1.94 -16.59 39.28
C ALA A 356 3.14 -16.27 38.40
N ASN A 357 4.37 -16.35 38.94
CA ASN A 357 5.60 -16.07 38.19
C ASN A 357 6.54 -17.29 38.04
N PHE A 358 6.16 -18.47 38.58
CA PHE A 358 6.89 -19.75 38.48
C PHE A 358 8.41 -19.66 38.65
N SER A 359 8.88 -18.63 39.36
CA SER A 359 10.31 -18.34 39.57
C SER A 359 10.90 -19.15 40.72
N SER A 360 10.07 -19.96 41.38
CA SER A 360 10.47 -20.91 42.42
C SER A 360 9.95 -22.30 42.07
N SER A 361 10.61 -23.32 42.62
CA SER A 361 10.14 -24.71 42.55
C SER A 361 8.88 -24.99 43.39
N GLN A 362 8.39 -24.00 44.16
CA GLN A 362 7.17 -24.11 44.92
C GLN A 362 5.94 -23.80 44.05
N ILE A 363 4.88 -24.57 44.27
CA ILE A 363 3.58 -24.37 43.61
C ILE A 363 2.99 -23.04 44.11
N PRO A 364 2.51 -22.16 43.21
CA PRO A 364 1.87 -20.91 43.61
C PRO A 364 0.69 -21.13 44.58
N VAL A 365 0.53 -20.23 45.55
CA VAL A 365 -0.53 -20.30 46.57
C VAL A 365 -1.91 -20.40 45.91
N GLY A 366 -2.71 -21.39 46.34
CA GLY A 366 -4.06 -21.64 45.82
C GLY A 366 -4.14 -22.65 44.67
N TRP A 367 -3.01 -23.06 44.10
CA TRP A 367 -2.97 -24.10 43.07
C TRP A 367 -2.83 -25.50 43.68
N LYS A 368 -3.56 -26.47 43.15
CA LYS A 368 -3.47 -27.89 43.55
C LYS A 368 -2.94 -28.70 42.37
N ILE A 369 -1.97 -29.58 42.62
CA ILE A 369 -1.53 -30.56 41.63
C ILE A 369 -2.60 -31.65 41.53
N THR A 370 -3.06 -31.91 40.31
CA THR A 370 -3.85 -33.10 39.98
C THR A 370 -3.07 -33.93 38.96
N GLY A 371 -2.68 -35.16 39.34
CA GLY A 371 -1.92 -36.08 38.48
C GLY A 371 -0.40 -36.10 38.72
N GLU A 372 0.28 -37.13 38.18
CA GLU A 372 1.71 -37.40 38.45
C GLU A 372 2.69 -36.57 37.60
N ALA A 373 2.22 -35.92 36.54
CA ALA A 373 3.07 -35.24 35.56
C ALA A 373 3.74 -33.94 36.07
N PHE A 374 3.21 -33.34 37.14
CA PHE A 374 3.63 -32.02 37.64
C PHE A 374 4.24 -32.06 39.05
N LYS A 375 4.90 -33.17 39.44
CA LYS A 375 5.68 -33.21 40.68
C LYS A 375 6.82 -32.15 40.59
N PRO A 376 6.95 -31.23 41.57
CA PRO A 376 8.04 -30.26 41.56
C PRO A 376 9.39 -30.98 41.55
N ARG A 377 10.27 -30.63 40.60
CA ARG A 377 11.59 -31.26 40.47
C ARG A 377 12.65 -30.51 41.29
N GLY A 378 13.33 -31.25 42.18
CA GLY A 378 14.57 -30.89 42.92
C GLY A 378 14.37 -30.89 44.44
N HIS A 379 15.17 -31.54 45.30
CA HIS A 379 16.38 -32.39 45.22
C HIS A 379 16.36 -33.33 46.45
N GLN A 380 17.19 -34.39 46.46
CA GLN A 380 17.61 -35.11 47.67
C GLN A 380 18.21 -34.16 48.71
#